data_AF-A0ABD6CTQ3-F1
#
_entry.id   AF-A0ABD6CTQ3-F1
#
_cell.length_a   1.000
_cell.length_b   1.000
_cell.length_c   1.000
_cell.angle_alpha   90.00
_cell.angle_beta   90.00
_cell.angle_gamma   90.00
#
_symmetry.space_group_name_H-M   'P 1'
#
loop_
_entity.id
_entity.type
_entity.pdbx_description
1 polymer ?
#
loop_
_entity_poly.entity_id
_entity_poly.type
_entity_poly.pdbx_seq_one_letter_code
_entity_poly.pdbx_strand_id
1 'polypeptide(L)'
;MNTFPDGNGGPPSLSREYSSEAVTMDLTMCGLLVERAEDLSLLYRKHGNWNTVKEIWFEERRGERSTKGSSQKIYRVLSSRLKNAPSSLPNPRDLPVVLDNSTTPTDKAQILYLYLVADDPLVRYAVHEYARRQASSPTAALDFSNETLKDLLSNFEYADGTPFDYAESTTERWCEGFRSVMREIGVLESQQTTTGNPPSIGDVPLLVAVGYSYEQGGDDWLTSPLGLQYLFQPETRWEELYDRVAETDSWTFSEMHGVLQLRPVSESYSWIDREVRN
;
A
#
# COMPACT_ATOMS: atom_id res chain seq x y z
N MET A 1 5.30 29.78 9.95
CA MET A 1 6.20 28.62 9.80
C MET A 1 5.85 27.68 10.92
N ASN A 2 5.09 26.65 10.61
CA ASN A 2 4.72 25.63 11.56
C ASN A 2 5.90 24.67 11.64
N THR A 3 6.61 24.63 12.77
CA THR A 3 7.75 23.73 12.90
C THR A 3 7.25 22.34 13.30
N PHE A 4 7.20 21.42 12.34
CA PHE A 4 6.97 20.01 12.61
C PHE A 4 8.18 19.39 13.33
N PRO A 5 7.97 18.40 14.19
CA PRO A 5 9.07 17.64 14.78
C PRO A 5 9.88 16.90 13.71
N ASP A 6 11.20 16.85 13.88
CA ASP A 6 12.14 16.12 12.99
C ASP A 6 11.81 14.60 12.97
N GLY A 7 12.03 13.94 11.84
CA GLY A 7 11.73 12.51 11.66
C GLY A 7 12.51 11.59 12.60
N ASN A 8 11.84 10.55 13.12
CA ASN A 8 12.35 9.74 14.25
C ASN A 8 13.36 8.64 13.88
N GLY A 9 14.02 8.71 12.71
CA GLY A 9 14.74 7.58 12.14
C GLY A 9 13.78 6.47 11.69
N GLY A 10 14.12 5.76 10.62
CA GLY A 10 13.20 4.80 10.00
C GLY A 10 12.71 3.70 10.95
N PRO A 11 11.61 3.02 10.60
CA PRO A 11 11.06 1.97 11.47
C PRO A 11 12.01 0.77 11.61
N PRO A 12 11.87 -0.05 12.68
CA PRO A 12 12.69 -1.25 12.88
C PRO A 12 12.49 -2.27 11.76
N SER A 13 13.44 -3.20 11.55
CA SER A 13 13.22 -4.25 10.54
C SER A 13 12.01 -5.12 10.88
N LEU A 14 11.31 -5.61 9.86
CA LEU A 14 10.27 -6.65 10.02
C LEU A 14 10.81 -8.07 9.84
N SER A 15 12.14 -8.24 9.75
CA SER A 15 12.76 -9.57 9.76
C SER A 15 12.44 -10.29 11.08
N ARG A 16 12.13 -11.58 11.01
CA ARG A 16 11.66 -12.44 12.11
C ARG A 16 10.24 -12.15 12.64
N GLU A 17 9.45 -11.34 11.96
CA GLU A 17 8.04 -11.08 12.36
C GLU A 17 7.06 -12.12 11.79
N TYR A 18 7.41 -12.80 10.69
CA TYR A 18 6.46 -13.64 9.94
C TYR A 18 6.85 -15.11 9.94
N SER A 19 5.86 -15.99 10.10
CA SER A 19 6.07 -17.43 9.92
C SER A 19 6.20 -17.78 8.44
N SER A 20 6.80 -18.94 8.13
CA SER A 20 6.95 -19.40 6.75
C SER A 20 5.61 -19.69 6.07
N GLU A 21 4.58 -20.07 6.82
CA GLU A 21 3.23 -20.29 6.29
C GLU A 21 2.50 -19.00 5.90
N ALA A 22 2.87 -17.87 6.51
CA ALA A 22 2.29 -16.56 6.21
C ALA A 22 2.89 -15.94 4.93
N VAL A 23 4.13 -16.30 4.60
CA VAL A 23 4.84 -15.79 3.42
C VAL A 23 4.35 -16.50 2.16
N THR A 24 4.06 -15.72 1.12
CA THR A 24 3.65 -16.26 -0.19
C THR A 24 4.47 -15.64 -1.32
N MET A 25 4.45 -16.31 -2.48
CA MET A 25 5.02 -15.78 -3.72
C MET A 25 3.93 -15.32 -4.69
N ASP A 26 2.79 -14.85 -4.18
CA ASP A 26 1.60 -14.55 -4.99
C ASP A 26 1.84 -13.42 -6.02
N LEU A 27 2.79 -12.51 -5.76
CA LEU A 27 3.24 -11.50 -6.75
C LEU A 27 3.86 -12.09 -8.02
N THR A 28 4.35 -13.33 -8.01
CA THR A 28 4.84 -14.00 -9.23
C THR A 28 3.73 -14.17 -10.28
N MET A 29 2.46 -14.10 -9.86
CA MET A 29 1.29 -14.37 -10.70
C MET A 29 0.24 -13.26 -10.66
N CYS A 30 0.17 -12.48 -9.59
CA CYS A 30 -0.90 -11.52 -9.34
C CYS A 30 -0.37 -10.21 -8.78
N GLY A 31 -0.14 -9.22 -9.66
CA GLY A 31 0.12 -7.83 -9.29
C GLY A 31 -1.11 -7.13 -8.71
N LEU A 32 -1.25 -5.81 -8.84
CA LEU A 32 -2.40 -5.09 -8.28
C LEU A 32 -3.70 -5.43 -9.02
N LEU A 33 -3.63 -5.56 -10.35
CA LEU A 33 -4.78 -5.82 -11.21
C LEU A 33 -5.95 -4.85 -10.90
N VAL A 34 -5.67 -3.55 -10.98
CA VAL A 34 -6.52 -2.46 -10.50
C VAL A 34 -8.00 -2.65 -10.86
N GLU A 35 -8.32 -2.81 -12.15
CA GLU A 35 -9.70 -2.99 -12.62
C GLU A 35 -10.40 -4.20 -11.98
N ARG A 36 -9.65 -5.30 -11.74
CA ARG A 36 -10.20 -6.53 -11.16
C ARG A 36 -10.39 -6.41 -9.65
N ALA A 37 -9.52 -5.67 -8.96
CA ALA A 37 -9.69 -5.36 -7.56
C ALA A 37 -10.88 -4.41 -7.35
N GLU A 38 -11.04 -3.43 -8.24
CA GLU A 38 -12.20 -2.53 -8.29
C GLU A 38 -13.50 -3.32 -8.50
N ASP A 39 -13.57 -4.19 -9.51
CA ASP A 39 -14.70 -5.09 -9.76
C ASP A 39 -15.07 -5.91 -8.51
N LEU A 40 -14.08 -6.48 -7.81
CA LEU A 40 -14.31 -7.25 -6.59
C LEU A 40 -14.87 -6.40 -5.44
N SER A 41 -14.35 -5.19 -5.27
CA SER A 41 -14.85 -4.26 -4.24
C SER A 41 -16.28 -3.81 -4.53
N LEU A 42 -16.64 -3.60 -5.80
CA LEU A 42 -18.00 -3.29 -6.24
C LEU A 42 -18.97 -4.43 -5.96
N LEU A 43 -18.58 -5.67 -6.28
CA LEU A 43 -19.36 -6.85 -5.95
C LEU A 43 -19.55 -6.99 -4.43
N TYR A 44 -18.49 -6.77 -3.66
CA TYR A 44 -18.57 -6.84 -2.21
C TYR A 44 -19.47 -5.75 -1.63
N ARG A 45 -19.38 -4.51 -2.12
CA ARG A 45 -20.28 -3.42 -1.72
C ARG A 45 -21.75 -3.74 -1.98
N LYS A 46 -22.05 -4.33 -3.15
CA LYS A 46 -23.40 -4.67 -3.58
C LYS A 46 -24.01 -5.83 -2.77
N HIS A 47 -23.21 -6.85 -2.46
CA HIS A 47 -23.73 -8.10 -1.88
C HIS A 47 -23.42 -8.28 -0.39
N GLY A 48 -22.42 -7.57 0.15
CA GLY A 48 -21.99 -7.64 1.54
C GLY A 48 -21.43 -9.00 1.98
N ASN A 49 -21.29 -9.96 1.07
CA ASN A 49 -20.96 -11.35 1.37
C ASN A 49 -19.99 -11.94 0.35
N TRP A 50 -18.80 -12.33 0.82
CA TRP A 50 -17.76 -12.92 0.00
C TRP A 50 -18.12 -14.24 -0.67
N ASN A 51 -19.04 -15.02 -0.12
CA ASN A 51 -19.51 -16.26 -0.76
C ASN A 51 -20.29 -15.94 -2.04
N THR A 52 -21.21 -14.98 -1.98
CA THR A 52 -21.94 -14.51 -3.17
C THR A 52 -21.01 -13.83 -4.18
N VAL A 53 -20.05 -13.02 -3.71
CA VAL A 53 -19.03 -12.42 -4.60
C VAL A 53 -18.23 -13.51 -5.33
N LYS A 54 -17.88 -14.59 -4.63
CA LYS A 54 -17.16 -15.74 -5.22
C LYS A 54 -17.97 -16.42 -6.32
N GLU A 55 -19.25 -16.67 -6.06
CA GLU A 55 -20.16 -17.29 -7.04
C GLU A 55 -20.24 -16.43 -8.31
N ILE A 56 -20.56 -15.15 -8.16
CA ILE A 56 -20.69 -14.20 -9.28
C ILE A 56 -19.38 -14.11 -10.06
N TRP A 57 -18.24 -14.00 -9.38
CA TRP A 57 -16.92 -13.93 -10.03
C TRP A 57 -16.68 -15.09 -10.99
N PHE A 58 -17.05 -16.31 -10.59
CA PHE A 58 -16.83 -17.51 -11.41
C PHE A 58 -17.91 -17.72 -12.47
N GLU A 59 -19.16 -17.46 -12.15
CA GLU A 59 -20.29 -17.61 -13.09
C GLU A 59 -20.18 -16.62 -14.24
N GLU A 60 -19.85 -15.36 -13.94
CA GLU A 60 -19.71 -14.29 -14.93
C GLU A 60 -18.30 -14.22 -15.53
N ARG A 61 -17.38 -15.12 -15.14
CA ARG A 61 -16.00 -15.20 -15.65
C ARG A 61 -15.22 -13.89 -15.56
N ARG A 62 -15.47 -13.10 -14.50
CA ARG A 62 -14.90 -11.75 -14.28
C ARG A 62 -13.38 -11.70 -14.20
N GLY A 63 -12.73 -12.83 -13.91
CA GLY A 63 -11.27 -12.91 -13.92
C GLY A 63 -10.62 -12.78 -15.30
N GLU A 64 -11.38 -12.89 -16.40
CA GLU A 64 -10.90 -12.79 -17.79
C GLU A 64 -9.64 -13.62 -18.09
N ARG A 65 -9.53 -14.79 -17.47
CA ARG A 65 -8.44 -15.74 -17.75
C ARG A 65 -8.92 -16.90 -18.59
N SER A 66 -7.99 -17.41 -19.41
CA SER A 66 -8.19 -18.57 -20.27
C SER A 66 -8.49 -19.86 -19.49
N THR A 67 -8.12 -19.95 -18.21
CA THR A 67 -8.37 -21.14 -17.37
C THR A 67 -9.10 -20.82 -16.07
N LYS A 68 -9.95 -21.77 -15.65
CA LYS A 68 -10.63 -21.73 -14.35
C LYS A 68 -9.65 -21.66 -13.18
N GLY A 69 -8.52 -22.38 -13.26
CA GLY A 69 -7.49 -22.38 -12.23
C GLY A 69 -6.80 -21.02 -12.05
N SER A 70 -6.47 -20.33 -13.15
CA SER A 70 -5.88 -18.98 -13.09
C SER A 70 -6.87 -17.96 -12.54
N SER A 71 -8.15 -18.03 -12.95
CA SER A 71 -9.21 -17.16 -12.40
C SER A 71 -9.41 -17.39 -10.89
N GLN A 72 -9.36 -18.65 -10.44
CA GLN A 72 -9.45 -18.99 -9.01
C GLN A 72 -8.28 -18.45 -8.19
N LYS A 73 -7.05 -18.52 -8.72
CA LYS A 73 -5.87 -17.97 -8.05
C LYS A 73 -5.97 -16.45 -7.89
N ILE A 74 -6.30 -15.73 -8.96
CA ILE A 74 -6.48 -14.27 -8.89
C ILE A 74 -7.57 -13.90 -7.89
N TYR A 75 -8.72 -14.56 -7.94
CA TYR A 75 -9.78 -14.34 -6.95
C TYR A 75 -9.28 -14.55 -5.52
N ARG A 76 -8.54 -15.63 -5.26
CA ARG A 76 -8.01 -15.94 -3.92
C ARG A 76 -7.14 -14.79 -3.43
N VAL A 77 -6.18 -14.36 -4.25
CA VAL A 77 -5.21 -13.32 -3.88
C VAL A 77 -5.90 -11.97 -3.70
N LEU A 78 -6.68 -11.51 -4.68
CA LEU A 78 -7.34 -10.21 -4.60
C LEU A 78 -8.38 -10.16 -3.46
N SER A 79 -9.16 -11.23 -3.27
CA SER A 79 -10.11 -11.26 -2.16
C SER A 79 -9.42 -11.40 -0.80
N SER A 80 -8.23 -11.99 -0.70
CA SER A 80 -7.42 -12.00 0.52
C SER A 80 -7.08 -10.58 0.96
N ARG A 81 -6.49 -9.79 0.05
CA ARG A 81 -6.12 -8.38 0.28
C ARG A 81 -7.25 -7.54 0.82
N LEU A 82 -8.46 -7.75 0.29
CA LEU A 82 -9.64 -7.04 0.74
C LEU A 82 -10.19 -7.62 2.05
N LYS A 83 -10.27 -8.94 2.21
CA LYS A 83 -10.80 -9.57 3.44
C LYS A 83 -9.96 -9.30 4.68
N ASN A 84 -8.64 -9.27 4.51
CA ASN A 84 -7.68 -9.16 5.61
C ASN A 84 -7.20 -7.71 5.79
N ALA A 85 -7.80 -6.75 5.07
CA ALA A 85 -7.46 -5.34 5.21
C ALA A 85 -7.59 -4.91 6.69
N PRO A 86 -6.55 -4.31 7.29
CA PRO A 86 -6.64 -3.80 8.65
C PRO A 86 -7.64 -2.65 8.73
N SER A 87 -8.22 -2.42 9.91
CA SER A 87 -9.15 -1.31 10.14
C SER A 87 -8.52 0.07 9.96
N SER A 88 -7.19 0.14 9.90
CA SER A 88 -6.45 1.36 9.60
C SER A 88 -6.46 1.73 8.11
N LEU A 89 -6.98 0.88 7.23
CA LEU A 89 -7.27 1.22 5.83
C LEU A 89 -8.78 1.42 5.67
N PRO A 90 -9.23 2.12 4.60
CA PRO A 90 -10.66 2.22 4.31
C PRO A 90 -11.33 0.84 4.29
N ASN A 91 -12.61 0.78 4.66
CA ASN A 91 -13.31 -0.50 4.57
C ASN A 91 -13.39 -0.94 3.10
N PRO A 92 -13.15 -2.22 2.76
CA PRO A 92 -13.32 -2.72 1.40
C PRO A 92 -14.71 -2.48 0.79
N ARG A 93 -15.73 -2.28 1.62
CA ARG A 93 -17.08 -1.88 1.19
C ARG A 93 -17.14 -0.47 0.62
N ASP A 94 -16.27 0.41 1.11
CA ASP A 94 -16.22 1.84 0.75
C ASP A 94 -15.20 2.11 -0.36
N LEU A 95 -14.32 1.15 -0.64
CA LEU A 95 -13.34 1.21 -1.73
C LEU A 95 -13.91 1.65 -3.08
N PRO A 96 -15.10 1.22 -3.54
CA PRO A 96 -15.64 1.74 -4.79
C PRO A 96 -15.76 3.26 -4.81
N VAL A 97 -16.22 3.90 -3.72
CA VAL A 97 -16.30 5.36 -3.63
C VAL A 97 -14.90 5.97 -3.69
N VAL A 98 -13.97 5.42 -2.90
CA VAL A 98 -12.58 5.88 -2.86
C VAL A 98 -11.92 5.81 -4.24
N LEU A 99 -12.12 4.71 -4.96
CA LEU A 99 -11.56 4.52 -6.30
C LEU A 99 -12.27 5.40 -7.34
N ASP A 100 -13.58 5.59 -7.26
CA ASP A 100 -14.35 6.47 -8.17
C ASP A 100 -13.92 7.94 -8.06
N ASN A 101 -13.53 8.38 -6.85
CA ASN A 101 -13.03 9.74 -6.62
C ASN A 101 -11.57 9.95 -7.04
N SER A 102 -10.85 8.88 -7.42
CA SER A 102 -9.46 8.98 -7.86
C SER A 102 -9.36 9.57 -9.27
N THR A 103 -8.44 10.52 -9.48
CA THR A 103 -8.30 11.24 -10.75
C THR A 103 -7.62 10.42 -11.83
N THR A 104 -6.66 9.58 -11.45
CA THR A 104 -5.83 8.82 -12.38
C THR A 104 -5.81 7.31 -12.08
N PRO A 105 -5.48 6.46 -13.07
CA PRO A 105 -5.25 5.04 -12.81
C PRO A 105 -4.14 4.79 -11.77
N THR A 106 -3.12 5.66 -11.73
CA THR A 106 -2.04 5.60 -10.74
C THR A 106 -2.56 5.88 -9.33
N ASP A 107 -3.50 6.81 -9.15
CA ASP A 107 -4.11 7.05 -7.83
C ASP A 107 -4.82 5.79 -7.32
N LYS A 108 -5.62 5.14 -8.17
CA LYS A 108 -6.27 3.85 -7.85
C LYS A 108 -5.24 2.78 -7.49
N ALA A 109 -4.14 2.70 -8.24
CA ALA A 109 -3.06 1.75 -7.98
C ALA A 109 -2.38 2.03 -6.63
N GLN A 110 -2.10 3.30 -6.28
CA GLN A 110 -1.50 3.69 -5.00
C GLN A 110 -2.38 3.31 -3.82
N ILE A 111 -3.70 3.47 -3.94
CA ILE A 111 -4.67 3.05 -2.91
C ILE A 111 -4.62 1.53 -2.74
N LEU A 112 -4.78 0.76 -3.82
CA LEU A 112 -4.78 -0.71 -3.79
C LEU A 112 -3.43 -1.30 -3.36
N TYR A 113 -2.34 -0.60 -3.64
CA TYR A 113 -1.01 -0.97 -3.20
C TYR A 113 -0.90 -1.00 -1.67
N LEU A 114 -1.55 -0.08 -0.94
CA LEU A 114 -1.55 -0.13 0.52
C LEU A 114 -2.25 -1.40 1.06
N TYR A 115 -3.28 -1.91 0.37
CA TYR A 115 -3.92 -3.19 0.71
C TYR A 115 -3.01 -4.38 0.40
N LEU A 116 -2.27 -4.34 -0.71
CA LEU A 116 -1.24 -5.34 -1.00
C LEU A 116 -0.16 -5.35 0.09
N VAL A 117 0.36 -4.19 0.47
CA VAL A 117 1.37 -4.05 1.52
C VAL A 117 0.85 -4.54 2.87
N ALA A 118 -0.44 -4.35 3.16
CA ALA A 118 -1.02 -4.81 4.42
C ALA A 118 -1.23 -6.33 4.48
N ASP A 119 -1.58 -6.98 3.35
CA ASP A 119 -1.94 -8.41 3.29
C ASP A 119 -0.76 -9.33 2.97
N ASP A 120 0.24 -8.88 2.21
CA ASP A 120 1.38 -9.71 1.78
C ASP A 120 2.64 -9.43 2.62
N PRO A 121 3.06 -10.37 3.50
CA PRO A 121 4.20 -10.16 4.39
C PRO A 121 5.53 -9.88 3.69
N LEU A 122 5.77 -10.52 2.53
CA LEU A 122 7.03 -10.38 1.82
C LEU A 122 7.11 -9.02 1.13
N VAL A 123 5.98 -8.58 0.56
CA VAL A 123 5.85 -7.21 0.03
C VAL A 123 6.01 -6.19 1.15
N ARG A 124 5.34 -6.40 2.28
CA ARG A 124 5.43 -5.51 3.44
C ARG A 124 6.87 -5.36 3.92
N TYR A 125 7.56 -6.48 4.08
CA TYR A 125 8.98 -6.48 4.45
C TYR A 125 9.82 -5.68 3.45
N ALA A 126 9.68 -5.95 2.14
CA ALA A 126 10.47 -5.26 1.13
C ALA A 126 10.25 -3.74 1.15
N VAL A 127 8.99 -3.30 1.13
CA VAL A 127 8.62 -1.88 1.17
C VAL A 127 9.13 -1.22 2.45
N HIS A 128 8.99 -1.89 3.58
CA HIS A 128 9.44 -1.37 4.87
C HIS A 128 10.96 -1.21 4.94
N GLU A 129 11.71 -2.13 4.34
CA GLU A 129 13.16 -2.02 4.23
C GLU A 129 13.59 -0.86 3.33
N TYR A 130 12.87 -0.57 2.25
CA TYR A 130 13.11 0.66 1.47
C TYR A 130 12.81 1.92 2.29
N ALA A 131 11.69 1.96 3.03
CA ALA A 131 11.36 3.09 3.91
C ALA A 131 12.46 3.32 4.95
N ARG A 132 12.96 2.25 5.57
CA ARG A 132 14.07 2.29 6.54
C ARG A 132 15.37 2.80 5.91
N ARG A 133 15.70 2.35 4.70
CA ARG A 133 16.87 2.81 3.94
C ARG A 133 16.76 4.28 3.58
N GLN A 134 15.59 4.76 3.16
CA GLN A 134 15.37 6.18 2.88
C GLN A 134 15.54 7.06 4.12
N ALA A 135 15.01 6.63 5.27
CA ALA A 135 15.18 7.40 6.51
C ALA A 135 16.66 7.48 6.95
N SER A 136 17.42 6.40 6.75
CA SER A 136 18.86 6.39 7.07
C SER A 136 19.72 7.11 6.02
N SER A 137 19.28 7.13 4.77
CA SER A 137 19.98 7.68 3.61
C SER A 137 19.00 8.41 2.68
N PRO A 138 18.58 9.65 3.01
CA PRO A 138 17.52 10.36 2.28
C PRO A 138 17.81 10.62 0.80
N THR A 139 19.09 10.64 0.42
CA THR A 139 19.53 10.83 -0.98
C THR A 139 19.77 9.52 -1.72
N ALA A 140 19.55 8.37 -1.08
CA ALA A 140 19.73 7.08 -1.73
C ALA A 140 18.68 6.89 -2.83
N ALA A 141 19.14 6.45 -3.99
CA ALA A 141 18.24 6.13 -5.09
C ALA A 141 17.35 4.94 -4.73
N LEU A 142 16.11 4.96 -5.19
CA LEU A 142 15.19 3.84 -5.10
C LEU A 142 15.58 2.77 -6.13
N ASP A 143 16.57 1.95 -5.83
CA ASP A 143 17.03 0.90 -6.74
C ASP A 143 16.23 -0.40 -6.57
N PHE A 144 15.50 -0.80 -7.60
CA PHE A 144 14.70 -2.03 -7.71
C PHE A 144 15.33 -3.04 -8.69
N SER A 145 16.64 -2.95 -8.93
CA SER A 145 17.38 -3.98 -9.67
C SER A 145 17.19 -5.37 -9.06
N ASN A 146 17.36 -6.43 -9.87
CA ASN A 146 17.25 -7.80 -9.35
C ASN A 146 18.31 -8.06 -8.27
N GLU A 147 19.50 -7.49 -8.43
CA GLU A 147 20.60 -7.56 -7.47
C GLU A 147 20.17 -6.99 -6.12
N THR A 148 19.66 -5.76 -6.10
CA THR A 148 19.24 -5.08 -4.86
C THR A 148 18.04 -5.75 -4.21
N LEU A 149 17.06 -6.22 -5.00
CA LEU A 149 15.91 -6.94 -4.46
C LEU A 149 16.30 -8.32 -3.92
N LYS A 150 17.15 -9.09 -4.62
CA LYS A 150 17.64 -10.38 -4.13
C LYS A 150 18.47 -10.22 -2.85
N ASP A 151 19.31 -9.19 -2.76
CA ASP A 151 20.06 -8.87 -1.55
C ASP A 151 19.13 -8.45 -0.39
N LEU A 152 18.09 -7.67 -0.67
CA LEU A 152 17.09 -7.33 0.34
C LEU A 152 16.40 -8.59 0.88
N LEU A 153 16.01 -9.51 -0.01
CA LEU A 153 15.31 -10.75 0.34
C LEU A 153 16.23 -11.79 1.02
N SER A 154 17.53 -11.80 0.73
CA SER A 154 18.49 -12.69 1.41
C SER A 154 18.66 -12.33 2.89
N ASN A 155 18.36 -11.09 3.27
CA ASN A 155 18.35 -10.62 4.67
C ASN A 155 17.02 -10.90 5.40
N PHE A 156 16.02 -11.44 4.71
CA PHE A 156 14.77 -11.85 5.32
C PHE A 156 14.95 -13.17 6.08
N GLU A 157 14.60 -13.16 7.36
CA GLU A 157 14.50 -14.35 8.19
C GLU A 157 13.04 -14.55 8.64
N TYR A 158 12.59 -15.80 8.64
CA TYR A 158 11.31 -16.17 9.23
C TYR A 158 11.36 -16.04 10.75
N ALA A 159 10.20 -16.09 11.41
CA ALA A 159 10.06 -15.95 12.86
C ALA A 159 10.83 -17.01 13.67
N ASP A 160 11.10 -18.17 13.10
CA ASP A 160 11.94 -19.22 13.71
C ASP A 160 13.45 -19.02 13.48
N GLY A 161 13.84 -17.94 12.81
CA GLY A 161 15.22 -17.60 12.46
C GLY A 161 15.77 -18.35 11.26
N THR A 162 14.95 -19.15 10.56
CA THR A 162 15.38 -19.78 9.31
C THR A 162 15.42 -18.76 8.17
N PRO A 163 16.34 -18.91 7.21
CA PRO A 163 16.51 -17.94 6.12
C PRO A 163 15.42 -18.10 5.05
N PHE A 164 15.19 -17.05 4.27
CA PHE A 164 14.44 -17.12 3.03
C PHE A 164 15.01 -18.19 2.07
N ASP A 165 14.19 -19.15 1.67
CA ASP A 165 14.64 -20.41 1.04
C ASP A 165 13.96 -20.72 -0.31
N TYR A 166 13.29 -19.76 -0.94
CA TYR A 166 12.71 -19.95 -2.27
C TYR A 166 13.79 -20.08 -3.36
N ALA A 167 13.50 -20.92 -4.36
CA ALA A 167 14.38 -21.13 -5.51
C ALA A 167 14.62 -19.82 -6.29
N GLU A 168 15.85 -19.63 -6.77
CA GLU A 168 16.28 -18.40 -7.45
C GLU A 168 15.34 -17.95 -8.58
N SER A 169 14.92 -18.87 -9.45
CA SER A 169 13.98 -18.57 -10.54
C SER A 169 12.59 -18.09 -10.07
N THR A 170 12.16 -18.49 -8.86
CA THR A 170 10.90 -18.03 -8.27
C THR A 170 11.08 -16.64 -7.67
N THR A 171 12.22 -16.40 -7.02
CA THR A 171 12.62 -15.09 -6.51
C THR A 171 12.75 -14.06 -7.63
N GLU A 172 13.34 -14.42 -8.77
CA GLU A 172 13.44 -13.52 -9.94
C GLU A 172 12.08 -13.10 -10.47
N ARG A 173 11.15 -14.04 -10.61
CA ARG A 173 9.76 -13.73 -11.02
C ARG A 173 9.04 -12.85 -10.00
N TRP A 174 9.34 -13.03 -8.72
CA TRP A 174 8.79 -12.17 -7.69
C TRP A 174 9.34 -10.75 -7.81
N CYS A 175 10.65 -10.58 -8.05
CA CYS A 175 11.26 -9.27 -8.32
C CYS A 175 10.65 -8.59 -9.55
N GLU A 176 10.33 -9.35 -10.61
CA GLU A 176 9.59 -8.84 -11.77
C GLU A 176 8.18 -8.37 -11.40
N GLY A 177 7.45 -9.17 -10.62
CA GLY A 177 6.13 -8.82 -10.09
C GLY A 177 6.16 -7.56 -9.22
N PHE A 178 7.13 -7.46 -8.32
CA PHE A 178 7.34 -6.29 -7.47
C PHE A 178 7.63 -5.03 -8.29
N ARG A 179 8.52 -5.11 -9.28
CA ARG A 179 8.75 -4.00 -10.23
C ARG A 179 7.49 -3.64 -11.03
N SER A 180 6.63 -4.61 -11.37
CA SER A 180 5.34 -4.32 -12.00
C SER A 180 4.49 -3.42 -11.13
N VAL A 181 4.37 -3.75 -9.85
CA VAL A 181 3.65 -2.92 -8.87
C VAL A 181 4.26 -1.52 -8.76
N MET A 182 5.60 -1.42 -8.67
CA MET A 182 6.29 -0.12 -8.61
C MET A 182 6.01 0.76 -9.84
N ARG A 183 5.81 0.19 -11.02
CA ARG A 183 5.39 0.95 -12.21
C ARG A 183 3.94 1.41 -12.12
N GLU A 184 3.04 0.53 -11.68
CA GLU A 184 1.61 0.85 -11.54
C GLU A 184 1.39 2.03 -10.57
N ILE A 185 2.17 2.11 -9.49
CA ILE A 185 2.08 3.22 -8.51
C ILE A 185 2.91 4.46 -8.87
N GLY A 186 3.61 4.44 -10.01
CA GLY A 186 4.35 5.60 -10.54
C GLY A 186 5.77 5.78 -9.98
N VAL A 187 6.33 4.79 -9.28
CA VAL A 187 7.72 4.82 -8.80
C VAL A 187 8.72 4.56 -9.93
N LEU A 188 8.38 3.64 -10.84
CA LEU A 188 9.18 3.31 -12.02
C LEU A 188 8.49 3.79 -13.29
N GLU A 189 9.19 4.57 -14.11
CA GLU A 189 8.63 5.21 -15.31
C GLU A 189 8.42 4.26 -16.49
N SER A 190 9.23 3.19 -16.59
CA SER A 190 9.22 2.31 -17.77
C SER A 190 9.52 0.85 -17.43
N GLN A 191 9.36 -0.03 -18.42
CA GLN A 191 9.64 -1.46 -18.27
C GLN A 191 11.13 -1.74 -18.01
N GLN A 192 12.02 -0.94 -18.60
CA GLN A 192 13.46 -1.10 -18.53
C GLN A 192 14.08 -0.39 -17.31
N THR A 193 13.38 0.57 -16.72
CA THR A 193 13.88 1.32 -15.57
C THR A 193 13.88 0.45 -14.32
N THR A 194 15.01 0.41 -13.61
CA THR A 194 15.14 -0.24 -12.29
C THR A 194 15.35 0.76 -11.17
N THR A 195 15.79 1.98 -11.46
CA THR A 195 15.91 3.06 -10.47
C THR A 195 14.69 3.96 -10.52
N GLY A 196 13.96 4.05 -9.42
CA GLY A 196 12.74 4.83 -9.30
C GLY A 196 12.92 6.20 -8.66
N ASN A 197 11.83 6.95 -8.64
CA ASN A 197 11.68 8.22 -7.93
C ASN A 197 10.44 8.15 -7.03
N PRO A 198 10.35 8.97 -5.96
CA PRO A 198 9.10 9.14 -5.23
C PRO A 198 7.96 9.49 -6.19
N PRO A 199 6.83 8.75 -6.16
CA PRO A 199 5.73 8.98 -7.07
C PRO A 199 5.01 10.30 -6.72
N SER A 200 4.37 10.91 -7.71
CA SER A 200 3.37 11.95 -7.43
C SER A 200 2.13 11.31 -6.81
N ILE A 201 1.50 11.98 -5.86
CA ILE A 201 0.32 11.47 -5.14
C ILE A 201 -0.82 12.49 -5.29
N GLY A 202 -1.95 12.05 -5.87
CA GLY A 202 -3.19 12.81 -5.91
C GLY A 202 -3.87 12.92 -4.54
N ASP A 203 -4.94 13.70 -4.44
CA ASP A 203 -5.53 14.03 -3.13
C ASP A 203 -6.16 12.81 -2.44
N VAL A 204 -6.84 11.94 -3.19
CA VAL A 204 -7.45 10.72 -2.64
C VAL A 204 -6.43 9.71 -2.09
N PRO A 205 -5.41 9.26 -2.85
CA PRO A 205 -4.38 8.38 -2.30
C PRO A 205 -3.61 9.04 -1.15
N LEU A 206 -3.44 10.37 -1.17
CA LEU A 206 -2.83 11.13 -0.08
C LEU A 206 -3.69 11.06 1.20
N LEU A 207 -5.00 11.29 1.12
CA LEU A 207 -5.93 11.13 2.25
C LEU A 207 -5.92 9.70 2.79
N VAL A 208 -5.87 8.69 1.92
CA VAL A 208 -5.77 7.29 2.33
C VAL A 208 -4.47 7.02 3.08
N ALA A 209 -3.33 7.49 2.56
CA ALA A 209 -2.02 7.29 3.15
C ALA A 209 -1.84 8.02 4.49
N VAL A 210 -2.36 9.24 4.62
CA VAL A 210 -2.34 9.99 5.89
C VAL A 210 -3.29 9.36 6.91
N GLY A 211 -4.49 8.94 6.50
CA GLY A 211 -5.38 8.15 7.36
C GLY A 211 -4.71 6.87 7.87
N TYR A 212 -4.03 6.14 6.98
CA TYR A 212 -3.32 4.91 7.35
C TYR A 212 -2.19 5.18 8.34
N SER A 213 -1.45 6.28 8.13
CA SER A 213 -0.38 6.72 9.04
C SER A 213 -0.93 7.08 10.42
N TYR A 214 -2.02 7.84 10.47
CA TYR A 214 -2.68 8.26 11.72
C TYR A 214 -3.17 7.07 12.54
N GLU A 215 -3.86 6.11 11.91
CA GLU A 215 -4.43 4.95 12.59
C GLU A 215 -3.35 3.94 13.06
N GLN A 216 -2.22 3.84 12.35
CA GLN A 216 -1.13 2.90 12.71
C GLN A 216 -0.05 3.51 13.61
N GLY A 217 0.22 4.81 13.47
CA GLY A 217 1.44 5.44 13.98
C GLY A 217 1.37 5.95 15.42
N GLY A 218 0.20 5.87 16.08
CA GLY A 218 0.04 6.34 17.46
C GLY A 218 0.44 7.81 17.62
N ASP A 219 1.15 8.14 18.70
CA ASP A 219 1.58 9.52 18.96
C ASP A 219 2.70 10.02 18.03
N ASP A 220 3.47 9.11 17.43
CA ASP A 220 4.66 9.43 16.62
C ASP A 220 4.35 9.56 15.12
N TRP A 221 3.10 9.36 14.71
CA TRP A 221 2.72 9.20 13.30
C TRP A 221 3.15 10.39 12.41
N LEU A 222 3.19 11.61 12.95
CA LEU A 222 3.64 12.79 12.18
C LEU A 222 5.12 12.76 11.84
N THR A 223 5.94 12.17 12.71
CA THR A 223 7.41 12.02 12.55
C THR A 223 7.81 10.74 11.84
N SER A 224 6.87 9.81 11.67
CA SER A 224 7.06 8.55 10.95
C SER A 224 5.76 8.11 10.27
N PRO A 225 5.29 8.85 9.25
CA PRO A 225 4.02 8.60 8.59
C PRO A 225 4.10 7.36 7.70
N LEU A 226 3.77 6.20 8.26
CA LEU A 226 3.98 4.90 7.61
C LEU A 226 3.34 4.80 6.22
N GLY A 227 2.17 5.40 6.01
CA GLY A 227 1.51 5.41 4.70
C GLY A 227 2.26 6.24 3.66
N LEU A 228 2.80 7.40 4.04
CA LEU A 228 3.62 8.23 3.16
C LEU A 228 4.96 7.55 2.86
N GLN A 229 5.57 6.94 3.88
CA GLN A 229 6.81 6.18 3.75
C GLN A 229 6.63 4.95 2.83
N TYR A 230 5.50 4.25 2.93
CA TYR A 230 5.19 3.11 2.06
C TYR A 230 4.92 3.55 0.61
N LEU A 231 4.44 4.78 0.40
CA LEU A 231 4.41 5.43 -0.91
C LEU A 231 5.72 6.16 -1.27
N PHE A 232 6.81 5.83 -0.59
CA PHE A 232 8.17 6.31 -0.84
C PHE A 232 8.32 7.84 -0.83
N GLN A 233 7.46 8.55 -0.07
CA GLN A 233 7.55 10.00 0.04
C GLN A 233 8.68 10.39 1.00
N PRO A 234 9.65 11.19 0.55
CA PRO A 234 10.75 11.62 1.38
C PRO A 234 10.28 12.60 2.45
N GLU A 235 10.97 12.63 3.58
CA GLU A 235 10.69 13.51 4.71
C GLU A 235 10.58 14.99 4.31
N THR A 236 11.42 15.42 3.36
CA THR A 236 11.43 16.80 2.84
C THR A 236 10.13 17.24 2.18
N ARG A 237 9.20 16.31 1.92
CA ARG A 237 7.87 16.59 1.36
C ARG A 237 6.73 16.47 2.37
N TRP A 238 6.95 15.93 3.56
CA TRP A 238 5.84 15.63 4.47
C TRP A 238 5.05 16.88 4.88
N GLU A 239 5.72 18.00 5.16
CA GLU A 239 5.05 19.29 5.47
C GLU A 239 4.13 19.73 4.32
N GLU A 240 4.62 19.73 3.08
CA GLU A 240 3.81 20.05 1.88
C GLU A 240 2.59 19.13 1.75
N LEU A 241 2.77 17.84 2.01
CA LEU A 241 1.69 16.86 1.93
C LEU A 241 0.67 17.01 3.07
N TYR A 242 1.09 17.39 4.27
CA TYR A 242 0.20 17.68 5.39
C TYR A 242 -0.62 18.94 5.13
N ASP A 243 -0.01 19.99 4.59
CA ASP A 243 -0.71 21.21 4.20
C ASP A 243 -1.79 20.92 3.15
N ARG A 244 -1.46 20.15 2.10
CA ARG A 244 -2.44 19.70 1.10
C ARG A 244 -3.59 18.93 1.70
N VAL A 245 -3.33 18.07 2.70
CA VAL A 245 -4.40 17.33 3.38
C VAL A 245 -5.31 18.27 4.18
N ALA A 246 -4.75 19.29 4.83
CA ALA A 246 -5.53 20.29 5.55
C ALA A 246 -6.42 21.16 4.63
N GLU A 247 -6.10 21.27 3.34
CA GLU A 247 -6.92 21.98 2.34
C GLU A 247 -8.20 21.22 1.94
N THR A 248 -8.34 19.94 2.30
CA THR A 248 -9.47 19.08 1.87
C THR A 248 -10.71 19.13 2.78
N ASP A 249 -10.76 20.03 3.77
CA ASP A 249 -11.79 20.13 4.83
C ASP A 249 -12.02 18.83 5.65
N SER A 250 -11.21 17.80 5.39
CA SER A 250 -11.30 16.47 6.02
C SER A 250 -10.36 16.37 7.21
N TRP A 251 -9.32 17.20 7.21
CA TRP A 251 -8.28 17.27 8.23
C TRP A 251 -8.02 18.73 8.58
N THR A 252 -7.52 18.96 9.80
CA THR A 252 -7.23 20.30 10.28
C THR A 252 -6.01 20.30 11.18
N PHE A 253 -5.27 21.41 11.17
CA PHE A 253 -4.23 21.64 12.15
C PHE A 253 -4.84 22.15 13.46
N SER A 254 -4.52 21.45 14.54
CA SER A 254 -4.93 21.81 15.90
C SER A 254 -3.69 21.97 16.77
N GLU A 255 -3.62 23.04 17.55
CA GLU A 255 -2.53 23.22 18.51
C GLU A 255 -2.91 22.53 19.82
N MET A 256 -2.14 21.52 20.24
CA MET A 256 -2.28 20.85 21.53
C MET A 256 -0.97 20.92 22.29
N HIS A 257 -1.00 21.47 23.50
CA HIS A 257 0.18 21.62 24.37
C HIS A 257 1.36 22.36 23.71
N GLY A 258 1.08 23.32 22.81
CA GLY A 258 2.11 24.08 22.09
C GLY A 258 2.74 23.34 20.90
N VAL A 259 2.20 22.17 20.54
CA VAL A 259 2.59 21.39 19.37
C VAL A 259 1.45 21.41 18.36
N LEU A 260 1.75 21.79 17.12
CA LEU A 260 0.78 21.73 16.04
C LEU A 260 0.61 20.27 15.60
N GLN A 261 -0.62 19.79 15.61
CA GLN A 261 -0.97 18.43 15.21
C GLN A 261 -2.03 18.45 14.12
N LEU A 262 -1.74 17.77 13.01
CA LEU A 262 -2.77 17.46 12.01
C LEU A 262 -3.71 16.40 12.58
N ARG A 263 -5.02 16.57 12.45
CA ARG A 263 -6.02 15.60 12.94
C ARG A 263 -7.22 15.55 11.99
N PRO A 264 -7.92 14.40 11.88
CA PRO A 264 -9.17 14.35 11.13
C PRO A 264 -10.22 15.22 11.81
N VAL A 265 -11.09 15.86 11.02
CA VAL A 265 -12.19 16.69 11.55
C VAL A 265 -13.23 15.85 12.30
N SER A 266 -13.38 14.58 11.91
CA SER A 266 -14.20 13.59 12.62
C SER A 266 -13.41 12.28 12.75
N GLU A 267 -13.57 11.36 11.80
CA GLU A 267 -12.79 10.12 11.70
C GLU A 267 -11.91 10.17 10.45
N SER A 268 -10.80 9.41 10.45
CA SER A 268 -9.78 9.39 9.39
C SER A 268 -10.35 9.19 7.98
N TYR A 269 -11.45 8.44 7.85
CA TYR A 269 -12.12 8.13 6.60
C TYR A 269 -13.55 8.68 6.47
N SER A 270 -13.96 9.56 7.38
CA SER A 270 -15.31 10.17 7.36
C SER A 270 -15.63 11.01 6.12
N TRP A 271 -14.60 11.38 5.35
CA TRP A 271 -14.75 12.10 4.07
C TRP A 271 -15.37 11.24 2.97
N ILE A 272 -15.22 9.91 3.04
CA ILE A 272 -15.77 8.99 2.02
C ILE A 272 -17.30 9.11 1.94
N ASP A 273 -17.97 9.23 3.09
CA ASP A 273 -19.43 9.35 3.17
C ASP A 273 -19.96 10.73 2.74
N ARG A 274 -19.12 11.77 2.80
CA ARG A 274 -19.52 13.14 2.45
C ARG A 274 -19.70 13.32 0.95
N GLU A 275 -18.91 12.61 0.15
CA GLU A 275 -18.95 12.69 -1.31
C GLU A 275 -20.03 11.80 -1.95
N VAL A 276 -20.61 10.85 -1.20
CA VAL A 276 -21.78 10.06 -1.67
C VAL A 276 -23.07 10.91 -1.70
N ARG A 277 -23.07 12.10 -1.10
CA ARG A 277 -24.26 12.96 -0.95
C ARG A 277 -24.33 14.16 -1.90
N ASN A 278 -23.39 14.30 -2.84
CA ASN A 278 -23.43 15.33 -3.88
C ASN A 278 -23.87 14.76 -5.23
#